data_AF-A0A835IDS4-F1
#
_entry.id   AF-A0A835IDS4-F1
#
_cell.length_a   1.000
_cell.length_b   1.000
_cell.length_c   1.000
_cell.angle_alpha   90.00
_cell.angle_beta   90.00
_cell.angle_gamma   90.00
#
_symmetry.space_group_name_H-M   'P 1'
#
loop_
_entity.id
_entity.type
_entity.pdbx_description
1 polymer ?
#
loop_
_entity_poly.entity_id
_entity_poly.type
_entity_poly.pdbx_seq_one_letter_code
_entity_poly.pdbx_strand_id
1 'polypeptide(L)'
;NYAAHAKNSATPYPSELAVVIGQKARDVSEATAMDYVGGYALALDMTAREIQSSAKDRLIKKKVLSHSLCCLCNQERENTKHLFFQCVYSKEVWKGIKNTIGSGSLQSVCMRSSNYIWNKRNNRRFSNARCPPNVLRERLLRDLKFYLQATLNTITDSALTRALIQRLGLQVEMRLKENIECMWVKPDKDIVKLNTDGSITEDSAGIGGAIKYHAGEVLVAFNGSNSGKCILTQDLLAIRTELEGCIMKGFKKVVVASDSLHAVKCINKIEAPPWYCLNLVLSIQCLCPLFEIISFIHVYRETNRLADHLATVRKCLEENVLYFVPPLDLQSDIIVKEEVANRLYTSSLQLSKSLVPDPENLERWLKIDGEYKQKGFTRDMIFKLPFHISHISSIMTLFEGDVILTGTPQGVDPVKAGQNITAGITGLIDVNFSVQRRQRPGRCCMNTDFY
;
A
#
# COMPACT_ATOMS: atom_id res chain seq x y z
N ASN A 1 -10.38 -20.52 -1.36
CA ASN A 1 -10.01 -21.06 -0.03
C ASN A 1 -9.23 -20.02 0.73
N TYR A 2 -9.92 -19.16 1.47
CA TYR A 2 -9.27 -18.21 2.37
C TYR A 2 -8.81 -18.97 3.62
N ALA A 3 -7.66 -18.63 4.19
CA ALA A 3 -7.16 -19.21 5.42
C ALA A 3 -6.64 -18.08 6.32
N ALA A 4 -7.10 -18.02 7.57
CA ALA A 4 -6.62 -17.07 8.56
C ALA A 4 -5.58 -17.74 9.47
N HIS A 5 -4.49 -17.06 9.79
CA HIS A 5 -3.37 -17.65 10.54
C HIS A 5 -3.26 -17.10 11.98
N ALA A 6 -3.45 -17.95 12.99
CA ALA A 6 -3.28 -17.59 14.40
C ALA A 6 -1.91 -18.07 14.95
N LYS A 7 -1.22 -17.22 15.73
CA LYS A 7 0.16 -17.45 16.21
C LYS A 7 0.25 -18.17 17.57
N ASN A 8 -0.79 -18.07 18.41
CA ASN A 8 -1.12 -18.90 19.57
C ASN A 8 -2.21 -18.15 20.37
N SER A 9 -3.47 -18.56 20.22
CA SER A 9 -4.60 -18.28 21.13
C SER A 9 -4.88 -16.82 21.57
N ALA A 10 -5.22 -15.91 20.67
CA ALA A 10 -6.29 -14.90 20.85
C ALA A 10 -6.17 -13.74 19.86
N THR A 11 -6.73 -13.92 18.67
CA THR A 11 -6.94 -12.79 17.74
C THR A 11 -8.44 -12.54 17.66
N PRO A 12 -8.95 -11.36 18.03
CA PRO A 12 -10.32 -10.99 17.70
C PRO A 12 -10.43 -10.73 16.19
N TYR A 13 -11.47 -11.25 15.54
CA TYR A 13 -11.87 -11.01 14.15
C TYR A 13 -13.22 -10.28 14.13
N PRO A 14 -13.26 -8.95 14.22
CA PRO A 14 -14.46 -8.16 14.05
C PRO A 14 -14.83 -8.07 12.57
N SER A 15 -16.12 -8.24 12.24
CA SER A 15 -16.67 -7.94 10.91
C SER A 15 -17.07 -6.46 10.82
N GLU A 16 -16.70 -5.78 9.73
CA GLU A 16 -16.92 -4.34 9.49
C GLU A 16 -17.50 -4.08 8.10
N LEU A 17 -18.23 -2.97 7.97
CA LEU A 17 -18.48 -2.39 6.65
C LEU A 17 -17.25 -1.61 6.25
N ALA A 18 -16.75 -1.86 5.04
CA ALA A 18 -15.76 -1.03 4.39
C ALA A 18 -16.44 -0.16 3.32
N VAL A 19 -16.05 1.10 3.24
CA VAL A 19 -16.45 2.01 2.17
C VAL A 19 -15.30 2.16 1.20
N VAL A 20 -15.56 1.93 -0.09
CA VAL A 20 -14.58 2.14 -1.15
C VAL A 20 -14.87 3.49 -1.81
N ILE A 21 -13.86 4.34 -1.87
CA ILE A 21 -13.93 5.66 -2.50
C ILE A 21 -13.90 5.48 -4.02
N GLY A 22 -14.86 6.09 -4.72
CA GLY A 22 -15.02 5.98 -6.17
C GLY A 22 -14.41 7.13 -6.96
N GLN A 23 -14.07 8.22 -6.29
CA GLN A 23 -13.47 9.39 -6.92
C GLN A 23 -12.69 10.21 -5.89
N LYS A 24 -11.71 10.99 -6.35
CA LYS A 24 -10.85 11.80 -5.49
C LYS A 24 -11.65 12.76 -4.59
N ALA A 25 -11.41 12.73 -3.28
CA ALA A 25 -12.09 13.55 -2.27
C ALA A 25 -11.08 14.29 -1.36
N ARG A 26 -11.26 15.61 -1.19
CA ARG A 26 -10.52 16.44 -0.23
C ARG A 26 -11.43 17.56 0.28
N ASP A 27 -11.44 17.77 1.59
CA ASP A 27 -12.26 18.78 2.28
C ASP A 27 -13.75 18.70 1.87
N VAL A 28 -14.29 17.47 1.79
CA VAL A 28 -15.67 17.20 1.37
C VAL A 28 -16.63 17.44 2.54
N SER A 29 -17.79 18.04 2.27
CA SER A 29 -18.84 18.23 3.27
C SER A 29 -19.66 16.95 3.49
N GLU A 30 -20.23 16.76 4.68
CA GLU A 30 -21.09 15.60 4.96
C GLU A 30 -22.27 15.50 3.97
N ALA A 31 -22.84 16.63 3.55
CA ALA A 31 -23.97 16.66 2.62
C ALA A 31 -23.65 16.05 1.24
N THR A 32 -22.39 16.10 0.81
CA THR A 32 -21.94 15.61 -0.51
C THR A 32 -21.07 14.36 -0.41
N ALA A 33 -20.75 13.92 0.82
CA ALA A 33 -19.82 12.83 1.08
C ALA A 33 -20.19 11.52 0.38
N MET A 34 -21.49 11.21 0.27
CA MET A 34 -21.97 9.96 -0.33
C MET A 34 -21.76 9.93 -1.85
N ASP A 35 -21.54 11.06 -2.51
CA ASP A 35 -21.26 11.13 -3.96
C ASP A 35 -19.87 10.59 -4.30
N TYR A 36 -18.97 10.57 -3.32
CA TYR A 36 -17.60 10.07 -3.48
C TYR A 36 -17.46 8.57 -3.22
N VAL A 37 -18.55 7.87 -2.87
CA VAL A 37 -18.55 6.44 -2.63
C VAL A 37 -18.68 5.66 -3.94
N GLY A 38 -17.71 4.79 -4.22
CA GLY A 38 -17.72 3.89 -5.37
C GLY A 38 -18.36 2.52 -5.06
N GLY A 39 -18.35 2.12 -3.79
CA GLY A 39 -19.00 0.89 -3.35
C GLY A 39 -18.69 0.53 -1.91
N TYR A 40 -19.02 -0.70 -1.55
CA TYR A 40 -18.91 -1.23 -0.19
C TYR A 40 -18.22 -2.59 -0.19
N ALA A 41 -17.62 -2.98 0.92
CA ALA A 41 -17.05 -4.30 1.09
C ALA A 41 -17.29 -4.83 2.51
N LEU A 42 -17.24 -6.15 2.66
CA LEU A 42 -17.13 -6.80 3.97
C LEU A 42 -15.66 -6.81 4.38
N ALA A 43 -15.33 -6.17 5.49
CA ALA A 43 -13.98 -6.16 6.03
C ALA A 43 -13.88 -6.97 7.33
N LEU A 44 -12.72 -7.59 7.54
CA LEU A 44 -12.40 -8.32 8.77
C LEU A 44 -11.15 -7.67 9.40
N ASP A 45 -11.30 -7.02 10.54
CA ASP A 45 -10.17 -6.38 11.24
C ASP A 45 -9.35 -7.44 12.02
N MET A 46 -8.39 -8.05 11.33
CA MET A 46 -7.54 -9.09 11.91
C MET A 46 -6.38 -8.49 12.72
N THR A 47 -6.66 -7.80 13.82
CA THR A 47 -5.61 -7.19 14.65
C THR A 47 -5.02 -8.21 15.65
N ALA A 48 -3.72 -8.50 15.53
CA ALA A 48 -2.94 -9.33 16.46
C ALA A 48 -2.69 -8.64 17.82
N ARG A 49 -3.75 -8.46 18.63
CA ARG A 49 -3.71 -7.72 19.91
C ARG A 49 -2.73 -8.31 20.94
N GLU A 50 -2.48 -9.62 20.92
CA GLU A 50 -1.46 -10.24 21.80
C GLU A 50 -0.04 -9.76 21.53
N ILE A 51 0.29 -9.50 20.26
CA ILE A 51 1.61 -8.98 19.88
C ILE A 51 1.73 -7.53 20.39
N GLN A 52 0.65 -6.76 20.33
CA GLN A 52 0.60 -5.41 20.90
C GLN A 52 0.75 -5.45 22.43
N SER A 53 0.03 -6.34 23.12
CA SER A 53 0.10 -6.51 24.58
C SER A 53 1.48 -6.99 25.04
N SER A 54 2.04 -8.02 24.40
CA SER A 54 3.37 -8.55 24.74
C SER A 54 4.51 -7.57 24.40
N ALA A 55 4.38 -6.77 23.34
CA ALA A 55 5.30 -5.68 23.06
C ALA A 55 5.23 -4.61 24.16
N LYS A 56 4.03 -4.26 24.62
CA LYS A 56 3.81 -3.33 25.72
C LYS A 56 4.44 -3.85 27.03
N ASP A 57 4.28 -5.13 27.35
CA ASP A 57 4.86 -5.76 28.54
C ASP A 57 6.39 -5.82 28.48
N ARG A 58 6.97 -6.10 27.31
CA ARG A 58 8.43 -6.06 27.11
C ARG A 58 9.00 -4.66 27.29
N LEU A 59 8.27 -3.63 26.84
CA LEU A 59 8.65 -2.23 27.02
C LEU A 59 8.55 -1.78 28.50
N ILE A 60 7.59 -2.32 29.25
CA ILE A 60 7.47 -2.14 30.71
C ILE A 60 8.64 -2.83 31.43
N LYS A 61 8.93 -4.10 31.12
CA LYS A 61 10.05 -4.86 31.72
C LYS A 61 11.42 -4.23 31.50
N LYS A 62 11.66 -3.65 30.31
CA LYS A 62 12.93 -2.96 29.99
C LYS A 62 13.07 -1.57 30.62
N LYS A 63 12.16 -1.17 31.52
CA LYS A 63 12.08 0.18 32.10
C LYS A 63 12.02 1.31 31.05
N VAL A 64 11.73 1.00 29.78
CA VAL A 64 11.52 2.00 28.72
C VAL A 64 10.18 2.71 28.97
N LEU A 65 9.20 1.96 29.45
CA LEU A 65 7.95 2.44 30.04
C LEU A 65 7.99 2.24 31.57
N SER A 66 8.95 2.88 32.24
CA SER A 66 8.88 3.02 33.70
C SER A 66 7.81 4.04 34.08
N HIS A 67 7.14 3.85 35.22
CA HIS A 67 6.26 4.82 35.88
C HIS A 67 7.05 6.05 36.40
N SER A 68 7.97 6.57 35.60
CA SER A 68 8.82 7.72 35.90
C SER A 68 8.20 8.99 35.35
N LEU A 69 8.37 10.09 36.07
CA LEU A 69 8.08 11.43 35.57
C LEU A 69 8.77 11.65 34.23
N CYS A 70 8.10 12.38 33.32
CA CYS A 70 8.61 12.75 32.02
C CYS A 70 9.98 13.41 32.16
N CYS A 71 11.02 12.88 31.51
CA CYS A 71 12.36 13.43 31.68
C CYS A 71 12.51 14.85 31.09
N LEU A 72 11.54 15.33 30.30
CA LEU A 72 11.52 16.69 29.77
C LEU A 72 10.90 17.71 30.74
N CYS A 73 9.68 17.48 31.23
CA CYS A 73 8.99 18.42 32.14
C CYS A 73 9.08 18.05 33.63
N ASN A 74 9.37 16.80 33.96
CA ASN A 74 9.41 16.24 35.31
C ASN A 74 8.11 16.40 36.12
N GLN A 75 6.96 16.56 35.45
CA GLN A 75 5.67 16.87 36.08
C GLN A 75 4.64 15.75 35.95
N GLU A 76 4.51 15.14 34.77
CA GLU A 76 3.53 14.08 34.53
C GLU A 76 4.23 12.77 34.17
N ARG A 77 3.48 11.66 34.24
CA ARG A 77 3.96 10.34 33.84
C ARG A 77 4.37 10.32 32.37
N GLU A 78 5.57 9.80 32.10
CA GLU A 78 6.06 9.68 30.73
C GLU A 78 5.26 8.64 29.93
N ASN A 79 4.60 9.08 28.86
CA ASN A 79 3.95 8.25 27.86
C ASN A 79 3.95 9.01 26.51
N THR A 80 3.61 8.35 25.40
CA THR A 80 3.65 8.97 24.05
C THR A 80 2.71 10.17 23.92
N LYS A 81 1.48 10.06 24.45
CA LYS A 81 0.51 11.15 24.45
C LYS A 81 1.05 12.37 25.20
N HIS A 82 1.63 12.15 26.36
CA HIS A 82 2.27 13.20 27.13
C HIS A 82 3.48 13.78 26.39
N LEU A 83 4.45 12.93 26.00
CA LEU A 83 5.70 13.34 25.39
C LEU A 83 5.51 14.23 24.17
N PHE A 84 4.57 13.89 23.28
CA PHE A 84 4.42 14.63 22.03
C PHE A 84 3.38 15.75 22.09
N PHE A 85 2.34 15.63 22.93
CA PHE A 85 1.18 16.52 22.86
C PHE A 85 0.86 17.25 24.16
N GLN A 86 1.05 16.62 25.32
CA GLN A 86 0.63 17.21 26.61
C GLN A 86 1.77 17.90 27.37
N CYS A 87 3.01 17.45 27.15
CA CYS A 87 4.21 17.95 27.81
C CYS A 87 4.42 19.44 27.52
N VAL A 88 4.63 20.23 28.58
CA VAL A 88 4.89 21.68 28.48
C VAL A 88 6.06 21.97 27.55
N TYR A 89 7.16 21.22 27.67
CA TYR A 89 8.33 21.33 26.80
C TYR A 89 7.95 21.18 25.32
N SER A 90 7.22 20.12 24.98
CA SER A 90 6.83 19.82 23.61
C SER A 90 5.82 20.83 23.08
N LYS A 91 4.85 21.25 23.92
CA LYS A 91 3.90 22.31 23.57
C LYS A 91 4.60 23.62 23.22
N GLU A 92 5.67 24.00 23.94
CA GLU A 92 6.46 25.19 23.61
C GLU A 92 7.17 25.06 22.26
N VAL A 93 7.78 23.90 21.97
CA VAL A 93 8.39 23.62 20.66
C VAL A 93 7.34 23.74 19.55
N TRP A 94 6.20 23.06 19.70
CA TRP A 94 5.13 23.06 18.68
C TRP A 94 4.46 24.41 18.52
N LYS A 95 4.22 25.16 19.61
CA LYS A 95 3.70 26.52 19.55
C LYS A 95 4.66 27.43 18.78
N GLY A 96 5.96 27.29 19.04
CA GLY A 96 6.99 28.03 18.32
C GLY A 96 7.00 27.70 16.83
N ILE A 97 6.97 26.42 16.46
CA ILE A 97 6.90 25.98 15.05
C ILE A 97 5.62 26.50 14.39
N LYS A 98 4.46 26.34 15.04
CA LYS A 98 3.16 26.80 14.54
C LYS A 98 3.14 28.30 14.28
N ASN A 99 3.75 29.11 15.16
CA ASN A 99 3.87 30.55 14.96
C ASN A 99 4.73 30.89 13.73
N THR A 100 5.70 30.04 13.38
CA THR A 100 6.57 30.25 12.20
C THR A 100 5.94 29.75 10.90
N ILE A 101 5.37 28.54 10.86
CA ILE A 101 4.90 27.91 9.60
C ILE A 101 3.38 28.02 9.38
N GLY A 102 2.60 28.27 10.43
CA GLY A 102 1.13 28.30 10.41
C GLY A 102 0.45 26.94 10.65
N SER A 103 -0.85 26.97 10.97
CA SER A 103 -1.64 25.79 11.36
C SER A 103 -1.84 24.74 10.25
N GLY A 104 -2.02 25.17 9.00
CA GLY A 104 -2.30 24.27 7.87
C GLY A 104 -1.11 23.43 7.38
N SER A 105 0.11 23.83 7.73
CA SER A 105 1.35 23.15 7.28
C SER A 105 1.96 22.25 8.37
N LEU A 106 1.32 22.16 9.55
CA LEU A 106 1.89 21.47 10.70
C LEU A 106 1.83 19.95 10.59
N GLN A 107 0.80 19.38 9.96
CA GLN A 107 0.58 17.92 9.93
C GLN A 107 1.71 17.17 9.21
N SER A 108 2.19 17.68 8.07
CA SER A 108 3.30 17.08 7.32
C SER A 108 4.65 17.25 8.04
N VAL A 109 4.84 18.36 8.74
CA VAL A 109 6.06 18.65 9.52
C VAL A 109 6.09 17.83 10.81
N CYS A 110 4.96 17.68 11.51
CA CYS A 110 4.90 17.00 12.81
C CYS A 110 5.38 15.55 12.78
N MET A 111 5.07 14.76 11.74
CA MET A 111 5.49 13.35 11.71
C MET A 111 7.01 13.20 11.58
N ARG A 112 7.66 13.98 10.71
CA ARG A 112 9.13 13.93 10.54
C ARG A 112 9.87 14.61 11.69
N SER A 113 9.30 15.68 12.25
CA SER A 113 9.92 16.45 13.33
C SER A 113 9.73 15.85 14.73
N SER A 114 8.78 14.93 14.93
CA SER A 114 8.58 14.25 16.23
C SER A 114 9.82 13.47 16.68
N ASN A 115 10.65 13.00 15.75
CA ASN A 115 11.91 12.34 16.07
C ASN A 115 12.89 13.25 16.84
N TYR A 116 12.83 14.58 16.66
CA TYR A 116 13.72 15.51 17.38
C TYR A 116 13.34 15.64 18.85
N ILE A 117 12.03 15.67 19.16
CA ILE A 117 11.52 15.65 20.54
C ILE A 117 11.87 14.31 21.20
N TRP A 118 11.72 13.21 20.46
CA TRP A 118 12.12 11.87 20.91
C TRP A 118 13.63 11.76 21.18
N ASN A 119 14.47 12.22 20.25
CA ASN A 119 15.92 12.24 20.43
C ASN A 119 16.32 13.14 21.60
N LYS A 120 15.63 14.27 21.79
CA LYS A 120 15.88 15.15 22.93
C LYS A 120 15.56 14.47 24.27
N ARG A 121 14.43 13.75 24.34
CA ARG A 121 14.07 12.88 25.47
C ARG A 121 15.19 11.88 25.73
N ASN A 122 15.64 11.14 24.72
CA ASN A 122 16.68 10.12 24.88
C ASN A 122 18.02 10.71 25.35
N ASN A 123 18.48 11.81 24.74
CA ASN A 123 19.69 12.49 25.18
C ASN A 123 19.60 12.94 26.65
N ARG A 124 18.46 13.48 27.09
CA ARG A 124 18.30 13.87 28.49
C ARG A 124 18.27 12.66 29.44
N ARG A 125 17.74 11.52 28.98
CA ARG A 125 17.65 10.29 29.77
C ARG A 125 18.96 9.51 29.86
N PHE A 126 19.76 9.49 28.79
CA PHE A 126 20.97 8.67 28.71
C PHE A 126 22.27 9.44 28.93
N SER A 127 22.32 10.74 28.59
CA SER A 127 23.52 11.57 28.74
C SER A 127 23.33 12.80 29.63
N ASN A 128 22.17 12.94 30.29
CA ASN A 128 21.80 14.10 31.13
C ASN A 128 21.84 15.47 30.41
N ALA A 129 22.05 15.49 29.09
CA ALA A 129 22.18 16.71 28.31
C ALA A 129 20.85 17.49 28.26
N ARG A 130 20.87 18.79 28.56
CA ARG A 130 19.70 19.69 28.51
C ARG A 130 19.76 20.60 27.28
N CYS A 131 18.60 20.98 26.77
CA CYS A 131 18.48 21.90 25.63
C CYS A 131 17.14 22.63 25.75
N PRO A 132 17.13 23.96 25.79
CA PRO A 132 15.89 24.74 25.85
C PRO A 132 14.98 24.52 24.62
N PRO A 133 13.64 24.61 24.77
CA PRO A 133 12.68 24.43 23.67
C PRO A 133 12.93 25.33 22.46
N ASN A 134 13.31 26.59 22.67
CA ASN A 134 13.63 27.53 21.60
C ASN A 134 14.83 27.08 20.77
N VAL A 135 15.88 26.53 21.39
CA VAL A 135 17.06 26.02 20.66
C VAL A 135 16.70 24.80 19.80
N LEU A 136 15.86 23.89 20.31
CA LEU A 136 15.38 22.75 19.54
C LEU A 136 14.48 23.20 18.37
N ARG A 137 13.63 24.20 18.60
CA ARG A 137 12.81 24.84 17.56
C ARG A 137 13.67 25.42 16.43
N GLU A 138 14.71 26.19 16.75
CA GLU A 138 15.57 26.78 15.72
C GLU A 138 16.30 25.73 14.88
N ARG A 139 16.73 24.63 15.52
CA ARG A 139 17.34 23.49 14.80
C ARG A 139 16.34 22.84 13.84
N LEU A 140 15.13 22.58 14.33
CA LEU A 140 14.05 22.01 13.52
C LEU A 140 13.71 22.87 12.30
N LEU A 141 13.58 24.18 12.49
CA LEU A 141 13.28 25.12 11.40
C LEU A 141 14.44 25.19 10.40
N ARG A 142 15.68 25.16 10.88
CA ARG A 142 16.88 25.14 10.03
C ARG A 142 16.91 23.89 9.16
N ASP A 143 16.72 22.71 9.75
CA ASP A 143 16.75 21.44 9.02
C ASP A 143 15.59 21.35 8.00
N LEU A 144 14.41 21.87 8.37
CA LEU A 144 13.28 21.98 7.45
C LEU A 144 13.61 22.88 6.26
N LYS A 145 14.24 24.05 6.49
CA LYS A 145 14.68 24.95 5.42
C LYS A 145 15.68 24.26 4.50
N PHE A 146 16.70 23.61 5.06
CA PHE A 146 17.68 22.84 4.26
C PHE A 146 17.02 21.74 3.44
N TYR A 147 16.12 20.97 4.04
CA TYR A 147 15.41 19.90 3.32
C TYR A 147 14.59 20.46 2.15
N LEU A 148 13.84 21.54 2.37
CA LEU A 148 13.02 22.17 1.33
C LEU A 148 13.87 22.80 0.22
N GLN A 149 15.06 23.33 0.56
CA GLN A 149 16.02 23.84 -0.42
C GLN A 149 16.74 22.72 -1.19
N ALA A 150 16.99 21.58 -0.55
CA ALA A 150 17.68 20.44 -1.16
C ALA A 150 16.76 19.54 -2.00
N THR A 151 15.44 19.54 -1.75
CA THR A 151 14.45 18.74 -2.50
C THR A 151 13.96 19.42 -3.77
N LEU A 152 14.87 20.16 -4.41
CA LEU A 152 14.73 21.14 -5.48
C LEU A 152 14.20 20.59 -6.82
N ASN A 153 13.16 19.75 -6.86
CA ASN A 153 12.62 19.30 -8.16
C ASN A 153 11.13 19.47 -8.40
N THR A 154 10.26 19.59 -7.39
CA THR A 154 8.85 20.00 -7.65
C THR A 154 8.09 20.09 -6.34
N ILE A 155 7.74 21.30 -5.91
CA ILE A 155 6.69 21.48 -4.90
C ILE A 155 5.44 21.98 -5.63
N THR A 156 4.32 21.28 -5.45
CA THR A 156 3.05 21.65 -6.06
C THR A 156 2.67 23.07 -5.70
N ASP A 157 2.40 23.88 -6.72
CA ASP A 157 1.96 25.25 -6.54
C ASP A 157 0.55 25.31 -5.96
N SER A 158 0.45 25.76 -4.70
CA SER A 158 -0.80 25.94 -3.98
C SER A 158 -0.71 27.15 -3.06
N ALA A 159 -1.85 27.73 -2.68
CA ALA A 159 -1.90 28.85 -1.74
C ALA A 159 -1.20 28.51 -0.40
N LEU A 160 -1.36 27.28 0.09
CA LEU A 160 -0.68 26.78 1.29
C LEU A 160 0.84 26.71 1.10
N THR A 161 1.30 26.20 -0.04
CA THR A 161 2.72 26.10 -0.37
C THR A 161 3.37 27.48 -0.48
N ARG A 162 2.73 28.43 -1.18
CA ARG A 162 3.23 29.81 -1.33
C ARG A 162 3.35 30.52 0.02
N ALA A 163 2.32 30.40 0.87
CA ALA A 163 2.34 30.98 2.22
C ALA A 163 3.45 30.38 3.11
N LEU A 164 3.71 29.08 2.98
CA LEU A 164 4.79 28.39 3.70
C LEU A 164 6.18 28.89 3.24
N ILE A 165 6.40 28.98 1.93
CA ILE A 165 7.65 29.48 1.33
C ILE A 165 7.93 30.91 1.78
N GLN A 166 6.91 31.79 1.72
CA GLN A 166 7.02 33.18 2.15
C GLN A 166 7.40 33.29 3.63
N ARG A 167 6.72 32.54 4.52
CA ARG A 167 6.99 32.56 5.96
C ARG A 167 8.38 32.02 6.32
N LEU A 168 8.88 31.06 5.55
CA LEU A 168 10.21 30.48 5.77
C LEU A 168 11.33 31.28 5.10
N GLY A 169 11.00 32.24 4.22
CA GLY A 169 11.95 33.04 3.46
C GLY A 169 12.75 32.19 2.46
N LEU A 170 12.10 31.21 1.83
CA LEU A 170 12.74 30.30 0.88
C LEU A 170 12.69 30.87 -0.54
N GLN A 171 13.76 30.66 -1.31
CA GLN A 171 13.77 30.89 -2.76
C GLN A 171 13.57 29.54 -3.44
N VAL A 172 12.40 29.32 -4.04
CA VAL A 172 12.02 28.06 -4.71
C VAL A 172 11.28 28.40 -6.00
N GLU A 173 11.59 27.67 -7.07
CA GLU A 173 10.84 27.72 -8.33
C GLU A 173 9.60 26.83 -8.24
N MET A 174 8.42 27.40 -8.49
CA MET A 174 7.14 26.69 -8.42
C MET A 174 6.75 26.19 -9.81
N ARG A 175 6.31 24.93 -9.92
CA ARG A 175 5.83 24.34 -11.18
C ARG A 175 4.42 23.79 -11.02
N LEU A 176 3.59 24.01 -12.03
CA LEU A 176 2.28 23.37 -12.15
C LEU A 176 2.52 21.90 -12.49
N LYS A 177 1.78 21.00 -11.82
CA LYS A 177 1.84 19.57 -12.17
C LYS A 177 1.08 19.39 -13.48
N GLU A 178 1.80 19.00 -14.53
CA GLU A 178 1.18 18.64 -15.81
C GLU A 178 0.42 17.32 -15.63
N ASN A 179 -0.81 17.28 -16.16
CA ASN A 179 -1.52 16.03 -16.31
C ASN A 179 -0.91 15.31 -17.51
N ILE A 180 -0.40 14.11 -17.28
CA ILE A 180 0.07 13.25 -18.36
C ILE A 180 -1.09 12.34 -18.73
N GLU A 181 -1.53 12.43 -19.97
CA GLU A 181 -2.54 11.53 -20.51
C GLU A 181 -1.88 10.19 -20.85
N CYS A 182 -2.21 9.15 -20.09
CA CYS A 182 -1.64 7.82 -20.25
C CYS A 182 -2.52 6.99 -21.18
N MET A 183 -2.26 7.01 -22.48
CA MET A 183 -3.00 6.20 -23.45
C MET A 183 -2.33 4.85 -23.74
N TRP A 184 -3.11 3.79 -23.90
CA TRP A 184 -2.60 2.54 -24.43
C TRP A 184 -2.23 2.71 -25.90
N VAL A 185 -0.95 2.48 -26.22
CA VAL A 185 -0.45 2.53 -27.59
C VAL A 185 -0.56 1.16 -28.25
N LYS A 186 -1.35 1.09 -29.32
CA LYS A 186 -1.59 -0.11 -30.13
C LYS A 186 -0.33 -0.49 -30.92
N PRO A 187 0.12 -1.76 -30.91
CA PRO A 187 1.20 -2.21 -31.79
C PRO A 187 0.67 -2.43 -33.23
N ASP A 188 1.58 -2.54 -34.20
CA ASP A 188 1.21 -2.90 -35.58
C ASP A 188 0.56 -4.30 -35.64
N LYS A 189 -0.25 -4.56 -36.69
CA LYS A 189 -1.07 -5.77 -36.80
C LYS A 189 -0.28 -7.09 -36.69
N ASP A 190 0.98 -7.08 -37.09
CA ASP A 190 1.86 -8.26 -37.11
C ASP A 190 2.78 -8.37 -35.88
N ILE A 191 2.60 -7.48 -34.89
CA ILE A 191 3.46 -7.39 -33.71
C ILE A 191 2.62 -7.69 -32.46
N VAL A 192 3.10 -8.63 -31.64
CA VAL A 192 2.49 -8.89 -30.34
C VAL A 192 3.07 -7.97 -29.27
N LYS A 193 2.23 -7.51 -28.35
CA LYS A 193 2.63 -6.67 -27.22
C LYS A 193 2.67 -7.49 -25.95
N LEU A 194 3.78 -7.42 -25.23
CA LEU A 194 4.05 -8.14 -23.99
C LEU A 194 3.96 -7.16 -22.84
N ASN A 195 3.03 -7.34 -21.93
CA ASN A 195 2.93 -6.53 -20.72
C ASN A 195 3.48 -7.33 -19.55
N THR A 196 4.52 -6.85 -18.88
CA THR A 196 5.23 -7.61 -17.82
C THR A 196 5.33 -6.79 -16.55
N ASP A 197 5.24 -7.45 -15.39
CA ASP A 197 5.45 -6.83 -14.08
C ASP A 197 6.07 -7.80 -13.05
N GLY A 198 6.83 -7.23 -12.13
CA GLY A 198 7.42 -7.90 -10.98
C GLY A 198 6.78 -7.44 -9.66
N SER A 199 6.50 -8.39 -8.77
CA SER A 199 5.90 -8.13 -7.46
C SER A 199 6.82 -8.64 -6.34
N ILE A 200 7.00 -7.85 -5.28
CA ILE A 200 7.68 -8.29 -4.07
C ILE A 200 6.92 -7.87 -2.81
N THR A 201 6.90 -8.75 -1.82
CA THR A 201 6.46 -8.49 -0.45
C THR A 201 7.51 -9.02 0.53
N GLU A 202 7.31 -8.79 1.82
CA GLU A 202 8.22 -9.27 2.87
C GLU A 202 8.47 -10.79 2.81
N ASP A 203 7.45 -11.57 2.42
CA ASP A 203 7.47 -13.04 2.51
C ASP A 203 7.50 -13.75 1.14
N SER A 204 7.29 -13.05 0.02
CA SER A 204 7.19 -13.68 -1.31
C SER A 204 7.39 -12.71 -2.46
N ALA A 205 7.79 -13.24 -3.61
CA ALA A 205 7.86 -12.51 -4.87
C ALA A 205 7.07 -13.23 -5.97
N GLY A 206 6.64 -12.46 -6.96
CA GLY A 206 5.89 -12.94 -8.10
C GLY A 206 6.28 -12.23 -9.37
N ILE A 207 6.02 -12.88 -10.49
CA ILE A 207 6.13 -12.32 -11.83
C ILE A 207 4.81 -12.57 -12.54
N GLY A 208 4.42 -11.64 -13.40
CA GLY A 208 3.21 -11.78 -14.19
C GLY A 208 3.27 -10.99 -15.47
N GLY A 209 2.44 -11.40 -16.41
CA GLY A 209 2.35 -10.70 -17.67
C GLY A 209 1.42 -11.36 -18.67
N ALA A 210 1.34 -10.75 -19.84
CA ALA A 210 0.45 -11.19 -20.90
C ALA A 210 0.96 -10.80 -22.28
N ILE A 211 0.82 -11.76 -23.20
CA ILE A 211 1.00 -11.63 -24.64
C ILE A 211 -0.34 -11.20 -25.25
N LYS A 212 -0.35 -10.04 -25.91
CA LYS A 212 -1.54 -9.47 -26.54
C LYS A 212 -1.38 -9.32 -28.04
N TYR A 213 -2.46 -9.56 -28.76
CA TYR A 213 -2.55 -9.25 -30.18
C TYR A 213 -2.78 -7.76 -30.39
N HIS A 214 -2.73 -7.31 -31.66
CA HIS A 214 -2.81 -5.89 -31.98
C HIS A 214 -4.09 -5.23 -31.47
N ALA A 215 -5.20 -5.97 -31.31
CA ALA A 215 -6.48 -5.44 -30.84
C ALA A 215 -6.60 -5.42 -29.30
N GLY A 216 -5.53 -5.75 -28.57
CA GLY A 216 -5.54 -5.87 -27.11
C GLY A 216 -5.95 -7.26 -26.59
N GLU A 217 -6.44 -8.13 -27.46
CA GLU A 217 -6.81 -9.52 -27.14
C GLU A 217 -5.65 -10.27 -26.49
N VAL A 218 -5.89 -10.82 -25.30
CA VAL A 218 -4.88 -11.59 -24.57
C VAL A 218 -4.80 -13.00 -25.16
N LEU A 219 -3.70 -13.28 -25.84
CA LEU A 219 -3.42 -14.59 -26.42
C LEU A 219 -2.99 -15.58 -25.34
N VAL A 220 -2.09 -15.14 -24.47
CA VAL A 220 -1.52 -15.95 -23.38
C VAL A 220 -1.23 -15.01 -22.22
N ALA A 221 -1.60 -15.43 -21.01
CA ALA A 221 -1.19 -14.81 -19.77
C ALA A 221 -0.28 -15.76 -19.00
N PHE A 222 0.58 -15.20 -18.15
CA PHE A 222 1.36 -16.00 -17.22
C PHE A 222 1.38 -15.38 -15.83
N ASN A 223 1.54 -16.25 -14.85
CA ASN A 223 1.96 -15.86 -13.52
C ASN A 223 2.94 -16.89 -12.96
N GLY A 224 3.84 -16.43 -12.09
CA GLY A 224 4.82 -17.28 -11.43
C GLY A 224 5.15 -16.73 -10.05
N SER A 225 5.53 -17.62 -9.14
CA SER A 225 6.02 -17.26 -7.80
C SER A 225 7.43 -17.78 -7.59
N ASN A 226 8.27 -16.97 -6.94
CA ASN A 226 9.66 -17.33 -6.62
C ASN A 226 10.13 -16.67 -5.32
N SER A 227 11.34 -17.01 -4.86
CA SER A 227 11.96 -16.45 -3.64
C SER A 227 12.65 -15.09 -3.86
N GLY A 228 12.06 -14.23 -4.68
CA GLY A 228 12.66 -12.99 -5.16
C GLY A 228 13.21 -12.08 -4.06
N LYS A 229 14.36 -11.46 -4.32
CA LYS A 229 15.11 -10.66 -3.34
C LYS A 229 14.96 -9.15 -3.53
N CYS A 230 14.67 -8.70 -4.75
CA CYS A 230 14.61 -7.30 -5.12
C CYS A 230 13.55 -7.10 -6.21
N ILE A 231 12.85 -5.96 -6.16
CA ILE A 231 11.83 -5.58 -7.14
C ILE A 231 12.38 -5.54 -8.57
N LEU A 232 13.54 -4.90 -8.79
CA LEU A 232 14.16 -4.80 -10.11
C LEU A 232 14.46 -6.17 -10.73
N THR A 233 14.88 -7.13 -9.89
CA THR A 233 15.13 -8.50 -10.34
C THR A 233 13.84 -9.20 -10.75
N GLN A 234 12.72 -8.90 -10.10
CA GLN A 234 11.41 -9.46 -10.49
C GLN A 234 10.91 -8.87 -11.80
N ASP A 235 11.04 -7.55 -11.99
CA ASP A 235 10.67 -6.91 -13.26
C ASP A 235 11.44 -7.52 -14.43
N LEU A 236 12.76 -7.64 -14.28
CA LEU A 236 13.63 -8.25 -15.29
C LEU A 236 13.32 -9.75 -15.49
N LEU A 237 12.96 -10.47 -14.43
CA LEU A 237 12.63 -11.88 -14.53
C LEU A 237 11.29 -12.09 -15.24
N ALA A 238 10.31 -11.23 -15.01
CA ALA A 238 9.05 -11.22 -15.74
C ALA A 238 9.28 -11.00 -17.24
N ILE A 239 10.11 -10.01 -17.59
CA ILE A 239 10.50 -9.74 -18.98
C ILE A 239 11.17 -10.97 -19.62
N ARG A 240 12.17 -11.53 -18.95
CA ARG A 240 12.88 -12.71 -19.47
C ARG A 240 11.92 -13.89 -19.68
N THR A 241 11.08 -14.16 -18.70
CA THR A 241 10.13 -15.28 -18.72
C THR A 241 9.17 -15.15 -19.88
N GLU A 242 8.62 -13.95 -20.10
CA GLU A 242 7.69 -13.74 -21.21
C GLU A 242 8.36 -13.82 -22.59
N LEU A 243 9.62 -13.38 -22.72
CA LEU A 243 10.40 -13.57 -23.95
C LEU A 243 10.62 -15.06 -24.26
N GLU A 244 10.98 -15.86 -23.25
CA GLU A 244 11.09 -17.32 -23.40
C GLU A 244 9.75 -17.93 -23.82
N GLY A 245 8.65 -17.49 -23.20
CA GLY A 245 7.28 -17.84 -23.58
C GLY A 245 6.97 -17.51 -25.05
N CYS A 246 7.37 -16.33 -25.52
CA CYS A 246 7.17 -15.91 -26.90
C CYS A 246 7.95 -16.77 -27.90
N ILE A 247 9.20 -17.10 -27.58
CA ILE A 247 10.04 -17.96 -28.40
C ILE A 247 9.41 -19.36 -28.52
N MET A 248 8.95 -19.94 -27.40
CA MET A 248 8.29 -21.24 -27.39
C MET A 248 6.99 -21.26 -28.21
N LYS A 249 6.25 -20.15 -28.26
CA LYS A 249 5.03 -20.00 -29.04
C LYS A 249 5.27 -19.60 -30.50
N GLY A 250 6.52 -19.31 -30.88
CA GLY A 250 6.89 -18.95 -32.26
C GLY A 250 6.63 -17.50 -32.63
N PHE A 251 6.41 -16.60 -31.67
CA PHE A 251 6.26 -15.17 -31.98
C PHE A 251 7.63 -14.56 -32.32
N LYS A 252 7.71 -13.89 -33.49
CA LYS A 252 8.96 -13.32 -34.02
C LYS A 252 9.05 -11.80 -33.96
N LYS A 253 7.92 -11.10 -33.81
CA LYS A 253 7.85 -9.64 -33.77
C LYS A 253 7.16 -9.21 -32.47
N VAL A 254 7.89 -8.59 -31.56
CA VAL A 254 7.44 -8.31 -30.20
C VAL A 254 7.74 -6.89 -29.74
N VAL A 255 6.84 -6.31 -28.94
CA VAL A 255 7.06 -5.07 -28.18
C VAL A 255 6.85 -5.39 -26.71
N VAL A 256 7.90 -5.24 -25.90
CA VAL A 256 7.86 -5.46 -24.45
C VAL A 256 7.54 -4.15 -23.75
N ALA A 257 6.49 -4.14 -22.95
CA ALA A 257 6.02 -3.02 -22.16
C ALA A 257 6.14 -3.34 -20.66
N SER A 258 6.89 -2.49 -19.94
CA SER A 258 7.04 -2.57 -18.49
C SER A 258 6.94 -1.17 -17.88
N ASP A 259 6.36 -1.08 -16.68
CA ASP A 259 6.33 0.14 -15.86
C ASP A 259 7.59 0.35 -15.01
N SER A 260 8.51 -0.62 -15.05
CA SER A 260 9.84 -0.46 -14.47
C SER A 260 10.76 0.31 -15.42
N LEU A 261 10.72 1.65 -15.34
CA LEU A 261 11.56 2.53 -16.17
C LEU A 261 13.05 2.15 -16.08
N HIS A 262 13.52 1.78 -14.88
CA HIS A 262 14.92 1.41 -14.69
C HIS A 262 15.28 0.08 -15.36
N ALA A 263 14.40 -0.93 -15.32
CA ALA A 263 14.61 -2.18 -16.05
C ALA A 263 14.70 -1.94 -17.57
N VAL A 264 13.78 -1.15 -18.13
CA VAL A 264 13.76 -0.80 -19.57
C VAL A 264 15.05 -0.07 -19.96
N LYS A 265 15.50 0.91 -19.17
CA LYS A 265 16.76 1.62 -19.44
C LYS A 265 17.99 0.72 -19.38
N CYS A 266 18.03 -0.23 -18.45
CA CYS A 266 19.11 -1.20 -18.34
C CYS A 266 19.18 -2.11 -19.58
N ILE A 267 18.04 -2.64 -20.03
CA ILE A 267 17.98 -3.51 -21.22
C ILE A 267 18.38 -2.74 -22.48
N ASN A 268 17.90 -1.51 -22.64
CA ASN A 268 18.21 -0.62 -23.77
C ASN A 268 19.63 -0.02 -23.71
N LYS A 269 20.46 -0.40 -22.73
CA LYS A 269 21.84 0.10 -22.55
C LYS A 269 21.93 1.63 -22.37
N ILE A 270 20.86 2.25 -21.89
CA ILE A 270 20.83 3.69 -21.54
C ILE A 270 21.50 3.89 -20.17
N GLU A 271 21.26 2.97 -19.24
CA GLU A 271 21.87 2.96 -17.91
C GLU A 271 22.57 1.61 -17.67
N ALA A 272 23.68 1.63 -16.92
CA ALA A 272 24.38 0.41 -16.54
C ALA A 272 23.57 -0.34 -15.47
N PRO A 273 23.33 -1.66 -15.61
CA PRO A 273 22.59 -2.41 -14.62
C PRO A 273 23.41 -2.59 -13.34
N PRO A 274 22.77 -2.56 -12.16
CA PRO A 274 23.41 -2.99 -10.92
C PRO A 274 24.01 -4.40 -11.03
N TRP A 275 25.18 -4.62 -10.42
CA TRP A 275 25.94 -5.87 -10.53
C TRP A 275 25.11 -7.14 -10.22
N TYR A 276 24.18 -7.06 -9.25
CA TYR A 276 23.37 -8.19 -8.82
C TYR A 276 22.29 -8.62 -9.84
N CYS A 277 21.98 -7.77 -10.83
CA CYS A 277 21.04 -8.07 -11.91
C CYS A 277 21.68 -8.11 -13.30
N LEU A 278 23.00 -7.89 -13.38
CA LEU A 278 23.76 -7.86 -14.63
C LEU A 278 23.53 -9.14 -15.48
N ASN A 279 23.66 -10.32 -14.87
CA ASN A 279 23.46 -11.59 -15.56
C ASN A 279 22.05 -11.73 -16.14
N LEU A 280 21.04 -11.18 -15.47
CA LEU A 280 19.66 -11.24 -15.92
C LEU A 280 19.43 -10.30 -17.11
N VAL A 281 19.98 -9.08 -17.06
CA VAL A 281 19.96 -8.15 -18.20
C VAL A 281 20.70 -8.73 -19.41
N LEU A 282 21.89 -9.31 -19.20
CA LEU A 282 22.64 -9.98 -20.27
C LEU A 282 21.86 -11.16 -20.85
N SER A 283 21.19 -11.97 -20.01
CA SER A 283 20.36 -13.08 -20.50
C SER A 283 19.20 -12.60 -21.38
N ILE A 284 18.52 -11.52 -21.01
CA ILE A 284 17.47 -10.90 -21.83
C ILE A 284 18.06 -10.43 -23.17
N GLN A 285 19.20 -9.75 -23.14
CA GLN A 285 19.88 -9.28 -24.34
C GLN A 285 20.34 -10.44 -25.25
N CYS A 286 20.68 -11.60 -24.70
CA CYS A 286 20.99 -12.81 -25.47
C CYS A 286 19.75 -13.45 -26.13
N LEU A 287 18.55 -13.21 -25.62
CA LEU A 287 17.30 -13.66 -26.24
C LEU A 287 16.87 -12.76 -27.41
N CYS A 288 17.22 -11.46 -27.37
CA CYS A 288 16.81 -10.49 -28.39
C CYS A 288 17.10 -10.91 -29.84
N PRO A 289 18.27 -11.50 -30.19
CA PRO A 289 18.57 -11.93 -31.56
C PRO A 289 17.66 -13.04 -32.12
N LEU A 290 16.84 -13.69 -31.27
CA LEU A 290 15.90 -14.74 -31.71
C LEU A 290 14.59 -14.17 -32.29
N PHE A 291 14.39 -12.86 -32.20
CA PHE A 291 13.27 -12.11 -32.73
C PHE A 291 13.67 -11.32 -33.98
N GLU A 292 12.77 -11.25 -34.97
CA GLU A 292 12.92 -10.38 -36.14
C GLU A 292 12.79 -8.91 -35.76
N ILE A 293 11.85 -8.62 -34.84
CA ILE A 293 11.59 -7.29 -34.30
C ILE A 293 11.43 -7.43 -32.79
N ILE A 294 12.19 -6.66 -32.03
CA ILE A 294 12.04 -6.54 -30.57
C ILE A 294 12.30 -5.10 -30.15
N SER A 295 11.45 -4.58 -29.27
CA SER A 295 11.66 -3.29 -28.62
C SER A 295 11.19 -3.34 -27.17
N PHE A 296 11.81 -2.52 -26.32
CA PHE A 296 11.45 -2.40 -24.91
C PHE A 296 11.02 -0.96 -24.64
N ILE A 297 9.76 -0.79 -24.21
CA ILE A 297 9.16 0.50 -23.93
C ILE A 297 8.74 0.59 -22.48
N HIS A 298 8.91 1.78 -21.92
CA HIS A 298 8.33 2.11 -20.63
C HIS A 298 6.86 2.49 -20.82
N VAL A 299 5.99 1.96 -19.97
CA VAL A 299 4.58 2.33 -19.90
C VAL A 299 4.23 2.79 -18.49
N TYR A 300 3.20 3.61 -18.34
CA TYR A 300 2.74 3.99 -17.01
C TYR A 300 2.02 2.81 -16.35
N ARG A 301 2.14 2.67 -15.03
CA ARG A 301 1.52 1.58 -14.25
C ARG A 301 0.00 1.48 -14.47
N GLU A 302 -0.64 2.61 -14.68
CA GLU A 302 -2.06 2.73 -15.01
C GLU A 302 -2.43 1.95 -16.29
N THR A 303 -1.48 1.79 -17.21
CA THR A 303 -1.62 1.05 -18.48
C THR A 303 -1.01 -0.36 -18.44
N ASN A 304 -0.52 -0.80 -17.27
CA ASN A 304 0.11 -2.13 -17.06
C ASN A 304 -0.63 -2.99 -16.01
N ARG A 305 -1.88 -2.65 -15.69
CA ARG A 305 -2.65 -3.25 -14.57
C ARG A 305 -2.83 -4.76 -14.66
N LEU A 306 -2.96 -5.31 -15.86
CA LEU A 306 -3.09 -6.75 -16.03
C LEU A 306 -1.85 -7.48 -15.52
N ALA A 307 -0.65 -7.02 -15.92
CA ALA A 307 0.60 -7.61 -15.49
C ALA A 307 0.80 -7.46 -13.98
N ASP A 308 0.50 -6.27 -13.42
CA ASP A 308 0.54 -5.99 -11.98
C ASP A 308 -0.37 -6.91 -11.17
N HIS A 309 -1.60 -7.13 -11.66
CA HIS A 309 -2.52 -8.07 -11.06
C HIS A 309 -1.98 -9.50 -11.10
N LEU A 310 -1.48 -9.96 -12.25
CA LEU A 310 -0.95 -11.31 -12.42
C LEU A 310 0.30 -11.57 -11.57
N ALA A 311 1.19 -10.59 -11.47
CA ALA A 311 2.37 -10.66 -10.62
C ALA A 311 2.00 -10.71 -9.12
N THR A 312 0.90 -10.06 -8.75
CA THR A 312 0.36 -10.05 -7.39
C THR A 312 -0.42 -11.32 -7.05
N VAL A 313 -1.14 -11.90 -8.02
CA VAL A 313 -1.92 -13.15 -7.87
C VAL A 313 -0.95 -14.34 -7.83
N ARG A 314 -0.41 -14.58 -6.63
CA ARG A 314 0.52 -15.67 -6.30
C ARG A 314 -0.27 -16.93 -5.99
N LYS A 315 -0.76 -17.64 -7.01
CA LYS A 315 -1.20 -19.03 -6.78
C LYS A 315 0.01 -19.78 -6.23
N CYS A 316 -0.11 -20.34 -5.01
CA CYS A 316 0.89 -21.20 -4.39
C CYS A 316 1.17 -22.40 -5.30
N LEU A 317 2.04 -22.21 -6.27
CA LEU A 317 2.57 -23.24 -7.12
C LEU A 317 4.07 -23.26 -6.83
N GLU A 318 4.55 -24.40 -6.38
CA GLU A 318 5.96 -24.69 -6.19
C GLU A 318 6.72 -24.27 -7.47
N GLU A 319 7.59 -23.26 -7.36
CA GLU A 319 8.58 -22.78 -8.35
C GLU A 319 8.24 -22.85 -9.85
N ASN A 320 6.96 -22.78 -10.24
CA ASN A 320 6.52 -23.00 -11.62
C ASN A 320 5.83 -21.76 -12.19
N VAL A 321 6.15 -21.46 -13.46
CA VAL A 321 5.46 -20.45 -14.26
C VAL A 321 4.25 -21.12 -14.91
N LEU A 322 3.05 -20.62 -14.61
CA LEU A 322 1.83 -21.10 -15.23
C LEU A 322 1.48 -20.21 -16.43
N TYR A 323 1.44 -20.80 -17.62
CA TYR A 323 0.88 -20.16 -18.81
C TYR A 323 -0.57 -20.59 -18.99
N PHE A 324 -1.47 -19.65 -19.25
CA PHE A 324 -2.88 -19.93 -19.48
C PHE A 324 -3.49 -18.98 -20.49
N VAL A 325 -4.55 -19.42 -21.15
CA VAL A 325 -5.38 -18.55 -22.00
C VAL A 325 -6.55 -18.09 -21.14
N PRO A 326 -6.75 -16.77 -20.92
CA PRO A 326 -7.91 -16.30 -20.17
C PRO A 326 -9.21 -16.66 -20.92
N PRO A 327 -10.29 -17.05 -20.21
CA PRO A 327 -11.60 -17.32 -20.82
C PRO A 327 -12.06 -16.14 -21.68
N LEU A 328 -12.77 -16.40 -22.79
CA LEU A 328 -13.28 -15.39 -23.74
C LEU A 328 -14.02 -14.23 -23.03
N ASP A 329 -14.85 -14.55 -22.03
CA ASP A 329 -15.62 -13.58 -21.24
C ASP A 329 -14.71 -12.64 -20.42
N LEU A 330 -13.55 -13.14 -20.00
CA LEU A 330 -12.53 -12.39 -19.25
C LEU A 330 -11.71 -11.50 -20.20
N GLN A 331 -11.53 -11.90 -21.46
CA GLN A 331 -10.79 -11.13 -22.46
C GLN A 331 -11.52 -9.83 -22.79
N SER A 332 -12.84 -9.84 -22.95
CA SER A 332 -13.63 -8.61 -23.13
C SER A 332 -13.46 -7.65 -21.96
N ASP A 333 -13.48 -8.13 -20.71
CA ASP A 333 -13.29 -7.29 -19.52
C ASP A 333 -11.86 -6.74 -19.39
N ILE A 334 -10.85 -7.49 -19.82
CA ILE A 334 -9.43 -7.08 -19.78
C ILE A 334 -9.14 -6.04 -20.88
N ILE A 335 -9.61 -6.27 -22.11
CA ILE A 335 -9.47 -5.35 -23.24
C ILE A 335 -10.23 -4.05 -22.94
N VAL A 336 -11.47 -4.15 -22.45
CA VAL A 336 -12.28 -3.00 -22.05
C VAL A 336 -11.60 -2.22 -20.92
N LYS A 337 -10.99 -2.85 -19.90
CA LYS A 337 -10.29 -2.11 -18.83
C LYS A 337 -9.00 -1.41 -19.27
N GLU A 338 -8.37 -1.85 -20.35
CA GLU A 338 -7.14 -1.23 -20.88
C GLU A 338 -7.42 -0.19 -21.99
N GLU A 339 -8.44 -0.38 -22.83
CA GLU A 339 -8.93 0.64 -23.78
C GLU A 339 -9.74 1.73 -23.07
N VAL A 340 -10.43 1.39 -21.98
CA VAL A 340 -11.12 2.32 -21.11
C VAL A 340 -10.16 2.76 -20.00
N ALA A 341 -9.11 3.49 -20.38
CA ALA A 341 -8.40 4.43 -19.50
C ALA A 341 -9.31 5.59 -19.02
N ASN A 342 -10.62 5.36 -18.94
CA ASN A 342 -11.63 6.32 -18.54
C ASN A 342 -12.77 5.73 -17.70
N ARG A 343 -12.63 4.52 -17.12
CA ARG A 343 -13.55 3.95 -16.10
C ARG A 343 -13.04 2.62 -15.56
N LEU A 344 -12.76 2.62 -14.26
CA LEU A 344 -12.35 1.45 -13.46
C LEU A 344 -13.54 0.54 -13.15
N TYR A 345 -13.33 -0.77 -13.26
CA TYR A 345 -14.11 -1.78 -12.52
C TYR A 345 -13.15 -2.83 -11.93
N THR A 346 -13.13 -2.96 -10.60
CA THR A 346 -12.38 -3.97 -9.85
C THR A 346 -13.24 -5.22 -9.63
N SER A 347 -12.61 -6.40 -9.70
CA SER A 347 -13.28 -7.70 -9.58
C SER A 347 -13.51 -8.12 -8.13
N SER A 348 -14.76 -8.51 -7.86
CA SER A 348 -15.20 -9.59 -6.95
C SER A 348 -14.75 -9.54 -5.49
N LEU A 349 -15.29 -8.56 -4.76
CA LEU A 349 -15.68 -8.58 -3.32
C LEU A 349 -16.19 -7.19 -2.89
N GLN A 350 -16.13 -6.21 -3.79
CA GLN A 350 -16.77 -4.91 -3.69
C GLN A 350 -18.21 -5.01 -4.22
N LEU A 351 -19.17 -4.72 -3.35
CA LEU A 351 -20.55 -4.45 -3.72
C LEU A 351 -20.59 -3.06 -4.37
N SER A 352 -21.05 -2.96 -5.62
CA SER A 352 -21.25 -1.66 -6.25
C SER A 352 -22.28 -0.85 -5.47
N LYS A 353 -22.18 0.48 -5.49
CA LYS A 353 -23.12 1.37 -4.77
C LYS A 353 -24.59 1.05 -5.07
N SER A 354 -24.91 0.62 -6.29
CA SER A 354 -26.26 0.23 -6.72
C SER A 354 -26.80 -1.06 -6.08
N LEU A 355 -25.93 -1.98 -5.65
CA LEU A 355 -26.32 -3.24 -5.01
C LEU A 355 -26.62 -3.07 -3.51
N VAL A 356 -26.34 -1.91 -2.95
CA VAL A 356 -26.51 -1.61 -1.52
C VAL A 356 -27.56 -0.49 -1.37
N PRO A 357 -28.85 -0.82 -1.27
CA PRO A 357 -29.92 0.18 -1.31
C PRO A 357 -29.91 1.10 -0.09
N ASP A 358 -29.54 0.60 1.09
CA ASP A 358 -29.37 1.41 2.30
C ASP A 358 -28.10 0.99 3.08
N PRO A 359 -26.97 1.69 2.88
CA PRO A 359 -25.71 1.36 3.55
C PRO A 359 -25.75 1.66 5.06
N GLU A 360 -26.68 2.48 5.52
CA GLU A 360 -26.85 2.82 6.93
C GLU A 360 -27.79 1.87 7.69
N ASN A 361 -28.34 0.85 7.02
CA ASN A 361 -29.24 -0.14 7.64
C ASN A 361 -28.95 -1.57 7.18
N LEU A 362 -27.68 -1.97 7.19
CA LEU A 362 -27.23 -3.31 6.83
C LEU A 362 -27.05 -4.18 8.08
N GLU A 363 -27.60 -5.39 8.07
CA GLU A 363 -27.32 -6.40 9.09
C GLU A 363 -25.99 -7.09 8.79
N ARG A 364 -25.06 -7.00 9.73
CA ARG A 364 -23.75 -7.64 9.67
C ARG A 364 -23.67 -8.72 10.74
N TRP A 365 -23.01 -9.82 10.42
CA TRP A 365 -22.87 -10.94 11.33
C TRP A 365 -21.53 -11.67 11.14
N LEU A 366 -21.07 -12.30 12.22
CA LEU A 366 -19.93 -13.19 12.24
C LEU A 366 -20.20 -14.35 13.20
N LYS A 367 -19.92 -15.56 12.73
CA LYS A 367 -19.99 -16.80 13.50
C LYS A 367 -18.66 -17.50 13.54
N ILE A 368 -18.42 -18.20 14.65
CA ILE A 368 -17.30 -19.11 14.83
C ILE A 368 -17.88 -20.47 15.13
N ASP A 369 -17.52 -21.48 14.35
CA ASP A 369 -18.02 -22.86 14.46
C ASP A 369 -19.57 -22.92 14.51
N GLY A 370 -20.23 -22.01 13.78
CA GLY A 370 -21.69 -21.90 13.71
C GLY A 370 -22.35 -21.01 14.77
N GLU A 371 -21.63 -20.59 15.81
CA GLU A 371 -22.16 -19.72 16.87
C GLU A 371 -21.95 -18.24 16.56
N TYR A 372 -22.98 -17.40 16.72
CA TYR A 372 -22.86 -15.95 16.55
C TYR A 372 -21.92 -15.36 17.60
N LYS A 373 -20.85 -14.72 17.13
CA LYS A 373 -19.92 -13.92 17.95
C LYS A 373 -20.10 -12.44 17.77
N GLN A 374 -20.64 -12.04 16.61
CA GLN A 374 -21.01 -10.68 16.34
C GLN A 374 -22.30 -10.67 15.50
N LYS A 375 -23.22 -9.79 15.86
CA LYS A 375 -24.42 -9.51 15.08
C LYS A 375 -24.89 -8.10 15.40
N GLY A 376 -25.12 -7.27 14.38
CA GLY A 376 -25.54 -5.89 14.59
C GLY A 376 -25.80 -5.15 13.28
N PHE A 377 -26.41 -3.97 13.37
CA PHE A 377 -26.78 -3.18 12.20
C PHE A 377 -25.85 -1.99 12.00
N THR A 378 -25.65 -1.54 10.76
CA THR A 378 -24.93 -0.28 10.49
C THR A 378 -25.69 0.96 10.99
N ARG A 379 -26.99 0.83 11.28
CA ARG A 379 -27.79 1.91 11.86
C ARG A 379 -27.33 2.27 13.28
N ASP A 380 -26.70 1.33 13.97
CA ASP A 380 -26.22 1.46 15.36
C ASP A 380 -24.80 2.05 15.43
N MET A 381 -24.19 2.42 14.30
CA MET A 381 -22.88 3.08 14.25
C MET A 381 -22.93 4.46 14.92
N ILE A 382 -21.95 4.72 15.80
CA ILE A 382 -21.80 6.00 16.52
C ILE A 382 -21.61 7.17 15.54
N PHE A 383 -20.82 6.97 14.48
CA PHE A 383 -20.59 7.94 13.42
C PHE A 383 -21.03 7.35 12.09
N LYS A 384 -21.73 8.14 11.28
CA LYS A 384 -22.26 7.72 9.98
C LYS A 384 -21.22 7.89 8.87
N LEU A 385 -21.46 7.24 7.73
CA LEU A 385 -20.54 7.28 6.59
C LEU A 385 -20.23 8.71 6.10
N PRO A 386 -21.22 9.63 6.02
CA PRO A 386 -20.95 11.02 5.64
C PRO A 386 -19.91 11.70 6.54
N PHE A 387 -20.02 11.51 7.86
CA PHE A 387 -19.09 12.05 8.84
C PHE A 387 -17.68 11.48 8.64
N HIS A 388 -17.54 10.17 8.44
CA HIS A 388 -16.23 9.53 8.24
C HIS A 388 -15.51 10.10 7.01
N ILE A 389 -16.20 10.18 5.87
CA ILE A 389 -15.63 10.68 4.61
C ILE A 389 -15.28 12.16 4.75
N SER A 390 -16.18 12.99 5.30
CA SER A 390 -15.93 14.40 5.57
C SER A 390 -14.70 14.61 6.46
N HIS A 391 -14.67 13.92 7.61
CA HIS A 391 -13.61 14.06 8.59
C HIS A 391 -12.24 13.61 8.04
N ILE A 392 -12.17 12.43 7.41
CA ILE A 392 -10.92 11.89 6.87
C ILE A 392 -10.44 12.77 5.70
N SER A 393 -11.37 13.14 4.80
CA SER A 393 -11.04 14.00 3.67
C SER A 393 -10.59 15.40 4.08
N SER A 394 -10.86 15.85 5.31
CA SER A 394 -10.35 17.11 5.89
C SER A 394 -8.90 17.03 6.38
N ILE A 395 -8.39 15.81 6.58
CA ILE A 395 -7.03 15.54 7.08
C ILE A 395 -6.11 15.10 5.93
N MET A 396 -6.62 14.26 5.03
CA MET A 396 -5.87 13.72 3.89
C MET A 396 -6.72 13.69 2.62
N THR A 397 -6.09 13.56 1.46
CA THR A 397 -6.82 13.33 0.21
C THR A 397 -7.16 11.85 0.11
N LEU A 398 -8.43 11.53 -0.13
CA LEU A 398 -8.86 10.19 -0.50
C LEU A 398 -8.83 10.06 -2.02
N PHE A 399 -8.32 8.95 -2.53
CA PHE A 399 -8.28 8.62 -3.95
C PHE A 399 -9.24 7.48 -4.27
N GLU A 400 -9.58 7.35 -5.54
CA GLU A 400 -10.36 6.21 -6.01
C GLU A 400 -9.67 4.89 -5.66
N GLY A 401 -10.43 3.96 -5.09
CA GLY A 401 -9.95 2.69 -4.57
C GLY A 401 -9.54 2.71 -3.10
N ASP A 402 -9.43 3.88 -2.46
CA ASP A 402 -9.16 3.95 -1.02
C ASP A 402 -10.30 3.30 -0.23
N VAL A 403 -9.93 2.57 0.83
CA VAL A 403 -10.89 1.83 1.66
C VAL A 403 -10.92 2.43 3.07
N ILE A 404 -12.10 2.84 3.50
CA ILE A 404 -12.37 3.32 4.86
C ILE A 404 -13.03 2.20 5.65
N LEU A 405 -12.40 1.78 6.75
CA LEU A 405 -12.98 0.88 7.74
C LEU A 405 -13.83 1.69 8.73
N THR A 406 -15.10 1.30 8.92
CA THR A 406 -16.06 2.08 9.71
C THR A 406 -16.02 1.76 11.21
N GLY A 407 -15.20 0.79 11.62
CA GLY A 407 -15.10 0.35 13.00
C GLY A 407 -16.21 -0.63 13.41
N THR A 408 -15.91 -1.47 14.40
CA THR A 408 -16.88 -2.41 14.99
C THR A 408 -17.55 -1.95 16.27
N PRO A 409 -18.80 -2.38 16.53
CA PRO A 409 -19.33 -2.44 17.88
C PRO A 409 -18.55 -3.46 18.74
N GLN A 410 -18.74 -3.36 20.04
CA GLN A 410 -18.11 -4.19 21.06
C GLN A 410 -18.35 -5.70 20.81
N GLY A 411 -17.39 -6.52 21.24
CA GLY A 411 -17.52 -7.97 21.27
C GLY A 411 -16.76 -8.64 20.14
N VAL A 412 -15.62 -9.23 20.47
CA VAL A 412 -15.03 -10.29 19.67
C VAL A 412 -14.21 -11.23 20.56
N ASP A 413 -14.49 -12.52 20.43
CA ASP A 413 -13.79 -13.58 21.14
C ASP A 413 -12.47 -13.95 20.43
N PRO A 414 -11.46 -14.40 21.20
CA PRO A 414 -10.29 -15.11 20.69
C PRO A 414 -10.64 -16.26 19.73
N VAL A 415 -10.01 -16.32 18.56
CA VAL A 415 -10.14 -17.47 17.65
C VAL A 415 -8.89 -18.33 17.66
N LYS A 416 -9.10 -19.64 17.63
CA LYS A 416 -8.09 -20.70 17.69
C LYS A 416 -7.96 -21.38 16.34
N ALA A 417 -6.77 -21.91 16.08
CA ALA A 417 -6.57 -22.76 14.91
C ALA A 417 -7.45 -24.01 15.00
N GLY A 418 -8.03 -24.41 13.88
CA GLY A 418 -9.01 -25.48 13.75
C GLY A 418 -10.47 -25.00 13.71
N GLN A 419 -10.74 -23.73 14.05
CA GLN A 419 -12.09 -23.18 14.03
C GLN A 419 -12.47 -22.66 12.64
N ASN A 420 -13.74 -22.73 12.28
CA ASN A 420 -14.29 -22.19 11.05
C ASN A 420 -14.97 -20.85 11.31
N ILE A 421 -14.63 -19.83 10.53
CA ILE A 421 -15.26 -18.52 10.58
C ILE A 421 -16.19 -18.38 9.38
N THR A 422 -17.43 -17.97 9.64
CA THR A 422 -18.36 -17.50 8.62
C THR A 422 -18.79 -16.08 8.96
N ALA A 423 -18.75 -15.16 8.01
CA ALA A 423 -19.15 -13.77 8.22
C ALA A 423 -19.86 -13.22 6.99
N GLY A 424 -20.70 -12.21 7.16
CA GLY A 424 -21.47 -11.67 6.04
C GLY A 424 -22.24 -10.40 6.32
N ILE A 425 -22.79 -9.86 5.24
CA ILE A 425 -23.85 -8.86 5.22
C ILE A 425 -25.09 -9.54 4.66
N THR A 426 -26.16 -9.62 5.46
CA THR A 426 -27.36 -10.39 5.13
C THR A 426 -27.93 -9.97 3.78
N GLY A 427 -28.12 -10.95 2.88
CA GLY A 427 -28.70 -10.74 1.55
C GLY A 427 -27.75 -10.15 0.50
N LEU A 428 -26.50 -9.86 0.84
CA LEU A 428 -25.55 -9.22 -0.08
C LEU A 428 -24.28 -10.04 -0.30
N ILE A 429 -23.60 -10.47 0.77
CA ILE A 429 -22.33 -11.19 0.66
C ILE A 429 -22.05 -11.99 1.93
N ASP A 430 -21.45 -13.18 1.77
CA ASP A 430 -20.93 -13.99 2.85
C ASP A 430 -19.56 -14.59 2.50
N VAL A 431 -18.78 -14.89 3.53
CA VAL A 431 -17.46 -15.50 3.43
C VAL A 431 -17.35 -16.64 4.44
N ASN A 432 -16.68 -17.71 4.05
CA ASN A 432 -16.40 -18.88 4.89
C ASN A 432 -14.93 -19.28 4.76
N PHE A 433 -14.25 -19.44 5.89
CA PHE A 433 -12.86 -19.87 5.92
C PHE A 433 -12.45 -20.55 7.23
N SER A 434 -11.49 -21.48 7.12
CA SER A 434 -10.91 -22.16 8.26
C SER A 434 -9.71 -21.41 8.83
N VAL A 435 -9.60 -21.36 10.16
CA VAL A 435 -8.47 -20.79 10.88
C VAL A 435 -7.39 -21.86 10.99
N GLN A 436 -6.20 -21.57 10.47
CA GLN A 436 -5.05 -22.48 10.51
C GLN A 436 -3.98 -21.97 11.48
N ARG A 437 -3.13 -22.88 11.97
CA ARG A 437 -1.94 -22.47 12.72
C ARG A 437 -0.99 -21.76 11.76
N ARG A 438 -0.43 -20.63 12.19
CA ARG A 438 0.68 -20.00 11.47
C ARG A 438 1.89 -20.93 11.53
N GLN A 439 2.30 -21.49 10.40
CA GLN A 439 3.57 -22.22 10.33
C GLN A 439 4.72 -21.21 10.54
N ARG A 440 5.66 -21.52 11.44
CA ARG A 440 6.89 -20.72 11.56
C ARG A 440 7.77 -21.08 10.37
N PRO A 441 8.39 -20.12 9.67
CA PRO A 441 9.52 -20.44 8.81
C PRO A 441 10.54 -21.18 9.68
N GLY A 442 11.00 -22.35 9.23
CA GLY A 442 12.01 -23.12 9.95
C GLY A 442 13.22 -22.23 10.26
N ARG A 443 13.80 -22.37 11.46
CA ARG A 443 15.13 -21.81 11.69
C ARG A 443 16.04 -22.49 10.68
N CYS A 444 16.64 -21.72 9.78
CA CYS A 444 17.80 -22.17 9.05
C CYS A 444 18.91 -22.35 10.09
N CYS A 445 19.02 -23.56 10.64
CA CYS A 445 20.19 -23.98 11.38
C CYS A 445 21.30 -24.02 10.33
N MET A 446 22.14 -22.97 10.29
CA MET A 446 23.47 -23.13 9.73
C MET A 446 24.20 -24.12 10.63
N ASN A 447 24.14 -25.41 10.30
CA ASN A 447 25.23 -26.30 10.64
C ASN A 447 26.32 -26.01 9.61
N THR A 448 27.21 -25.10 9.98
CA THR A 448 28.57 -25.11 9.48
C THR A 448 29.24 -26.36 10.03
N ASP A 449 29.31 -27.42 9.24
CA ASP A 449 30.28 -28.51 9.40
C ASP A 449 30.56 -29.15 8.04
N PHE A 450 31.81 -28.96 7.58
CA PHE A 450 32.69 -29.74 6.68
C PHE A 450 32.05 -30.86 5.80
N TYR A 451 32.32 -30.98 4.49
CA TYR A 451 33.60 -31.01 3.75
C TYR A 451 33.45 -30.52 2.30
#